data_AF-A0A4Q2Y162-F1
#
_entry.id   AF-A0A4Q2Y162-F1
#
_cell.length_a   1.000
_cell.length_b   1.000
_cell.length_c   1.000
_cell.angle_alpha   90.00
_cell.angle_beta   90.00
_cell.angle_gamma   90.00
#
_symmetry.space_group_name_H-M   'P 1'
#
loop_
_entity.id
_entity.type
_entity.pdbx_description
1 polymer ?
#
loop_
_entity_poly.entity_id
_entity_poly.type
_entity_poly.pdbx_seq_one_letter_code
_entity_poly.pdbx_strand_id
1 'polypeptide(L)'
;DRGALKLLQRIRDEAHRFANGYNALLYRRRMKESLLDEIPGMSPRKKKLLLEKFGSVERVKKATAKEIAEIPGISEKSAVAILEWLS
;
A
#
# COMPACT_ATOMS: atom_id res chain seq x y z
N ASP A 1 22.77 -29.47 31.07
CA ASP A 1 23.11 -28.79 29.82
C ASP A 1 21.91 -28.59 28.86
N ARG A 2 20.86 -27.88 29.30
CA ARG A 2 19.62 -27.63 28.49
C ARG A 2 19.30 -26.14 28.29
N GLY A 3 20.08 -25.25 28.91
CA GLY A 3 19.85 -23.80 28.87
C GLY A 3 20.23 -23.18 27.53
N ALA A 4 21.40 -23.55 26.99
CA ALA A 4 21.89 -23.05 25.71
C ALA A 4 20.94 -23.41 24.55
N LEU A 5 20.43 -24.65 24.50
CA LEU A 5 19.47 -25.07 23.49
C LEU A 5 18.16 -24.29 23.57
N LYS A 6 17.62 -24.06 24.78
CA LYS A 6 16.39 -23.27 24.97
C LYS A 6 16.57 -21.81 24.57
N LEU A 7 17.75 -21.24 24.80
CA LEU A 7 18.07 -19.88 24.37
C LEU A 7 18.09 -19.77 22.84
N LEU A 8 18.76 -20.70 22.16
CA LEU A 8 18.80 -20.75 20.70
C LEU A 8 17.42 -20.93 20.09
N GLN A 9 16.57 -21.78 20.69
CA GLN A 9 15.18 -21.95 20.26
C GLN A 9 14.40 -20.64 20.35
N ARG A 10 14.50 -19.91 21.47
CA ARG A 10 13.83 -18.60 21.62
C ARG A 10 14.28 -17.57 20.59
N ILE A 11 15.59 -17.49 20.32
CA ILE A 11 16.12 -16.57 19.30
C ILE A 11 15.55 -16.91 17.92
N ARG A 12 15.50 -18.21 17.57
CA ARG A 12 14.92 -18.66 16.31
C ARG A 12 13.43 -18.31 16.22
N ASP A 13 12.67 -18.57 17.28
CA ASP A 13 11.23 -18.31 17.29
C ASP A 13 10.95 -16.80 17.16
N GLU A 14 11.79 -15.96 17.76
CA GLU A 14 11.72 -14.50 17.61
C GLU A 14 12.04 -14.05 16.18
N ALA A 15 13.09 -14.60 15.57
CA ALA A 15 13.45 -14.31 14.18
C ALA A 15 12.33 -14.72 13.21
N HIS A 16 11.73 -15.90 13.40
CA HIS A 16 10.58 -16.35 12.61
C HIS A 16 9.35 -15.45 12.82
N ARG A 17 9.04 -15.09 14.06
CA ARG A 17 7.92 -14.20 14.37
C ARG A 17 8.10 -12.84 13.69
N PHE A 18 9.30 -12.27 13.77
CA PHE A 18 9.63 -11.01 13.11
C PHE A 18 9.51 -11.10 11.59
N ALA A 19 10.11 -12.12 10.97
CA ALA A 19 10.06 -12.33 9.52
C ALA A 19 8.62 -12.51 9.01
N ASN A 20 7.82 -13.31 9.71
CA ASN A 20 6.40 -13.51 9.37
C ASN A 20 5.59 -12.23 9.53
N GLY A 21 5.82 -11.48 10.62
CA GLY A 21 5.18 -10.19 10.84
C GLY A 21 5.51 -9.17 9.75
N TYR A 22 6.78 -9.09 9.36
CA TYR A 22 7.24 -8.19 8.29
C TYR A 22 6.66 -8.59 6.92
N ASN A 23 6.64 -9.88 6.58
CA ASN A 23 6.01 -10.35 5.35
C ASN A 23 4.51 -10.06 5.32
N ALA A 24 3.80 -10.24 6.43
CA ALA A 24 2.39 -9.88 6.55
C ALA A 24 2.16 -8.36 6.41
N LEU A 25 3.09 -7.52 6.84
CA LEU A 25 3.04 -6.07 6.62
C LEU A 25 3.25 -5.72 5.13
N LEU A 26 4.26 -6.31 4.48
CA LEU A 26 4.52 -6.10 3.05
C LEU A 26 3.35 -6.56 2.18
N TYR A 27 2.77 -7.72 2.51
CA TYR A 27 1.59 -8.24 1.82
C TYR A 27 0.40 -7.28 1.95
N ARG A 28 0.10 -6.81 3.18
CA ARG A 28 -0.97 -5.83 3.41
C ARG A 28 -0.75 -4.53 2.64
N ARG A 29 0.49 -4.04 2.57
CA ARG A 29 0.82 -2.85 1.76
C ARG A 29 0.54 -3.08 0.28
N ARG A 30 0.97 -4.23 -0.26
CA ARG A 30 0.75 -4.58 -1.67
C ARG A 30 -0.73 -4.70 -2.01
N MET A 31 -1.52 -5.33 -1.15
CA MET A 31 -2.97 -5.43 -1.30
C MET A 31 -3.65 -4.05 -1.26
N LYS A 32 -3.20 -3.15 -0.39
CA LYS A 32 -3.72 -1.78 -0.39
C LYS A 32 -3.38 -1.05 -1.69
N GLU A 33 -2.18 -1.23 -2.22
CA GLU A 33 -1.76 -0.65 -3.50
C GLU A 33 -2.47 -1.27 -4.71
N SER A 34 -2.92 -2.53 -4.63
CA SER A 34 -3.68 -3.19 -5.70
C SER A 34 -5.11 -2.67 -5.84
N LEU A 35 -5.68 -2.04 -4.81
CA LEU A 35 -6.97 -1.37 -4.90
C LEU A 35 -6.99 -0.32 -6.03
N LEU A 36 -5.87 0.35 -6.30
CA LEU A 36 -5.82 1.27 -7.43
C LEU A 36 -5.92 0.55 -8.78
N ASP A 37 -5.45 -0.69 -8.89
CA ASP A 37 -5.49 -1.47 -10.14
C ASP A 37 -6.90 -1.89 -10.53
N GLU A 38 -7.80 -2.03 -9.55
CA GLU A 38 -9.19 -2.43 -9.75
C GLU A 38 -10.08 -1.26 -10.24
N ILE A 39 -9.58 -0.02 -10.20
CA ILE A 39 -10.31 1.16 -10.67
C ILE A 39 -10.43 1.11 -12.20
N PRO A 40 -11.65 1.15 -12.76
CA PRO A 40 -11.85 1.18 -14.21
C PRO A 40 -11.14 2.36 -14.88
N GLY A 41 -10.34 2.09 -15.92
CA GLY A 41 -9.58 3.13 -16.62
C GLY A 41 -8.30 3.60 -15.88
N MET A 42 -7.91 2.92 -14.81
CA MET A 42 -6.59 3.06 -14.21
C MET A 42 -5.52 2.47 -15.13
N SER A 43 -4.46 3.23 -15.38
CA SER A 43 -3.28 2.71 -16.07
C SER A 43 -2.11 2.59 -15.08
N PRO A 44 -1.14 1.70 -15.34
CA PRO A 44 0.05 1.56 -14.50
C PRO A 44 0.79 2.90 -14.30
N ARG A 45 0.79 3.76 -15.32
CA ARG A 45 1.39 5.10 -15.27
C ARG A 45 0.63 6.03 -14.31
N LYS A 46 -0.71 6.06 -14.36
CA LYS A 46 -1.53 6.87 -13.45
C LYS A 46 -1.36 6.42 -12.01
N LYS A 47 -1.41 5.11 -11.77
CA LYS A 47 -1.15 4.52 -10.44
C LYS A 47 0.21 4.92 -9.89
N LYS A 48 1.26 4.78 -10.70
CA LYS A 48 2.62 5.16 -10.29
C LYS A 48 2.67 6.64 -9.89
N LEU A 49 2.11 7.53 -10.70
CA LEU A 49 2.08 8.97 -10.38
C LEU A 49 1.28 9.28 -9.09
N LEU A 50 0.15 8.60 -8.88
CA LEU A 50 -0.64 8.71 -7.64
C LEU A 50 0.18 8.27 -6.42
N LEU A 51 0.86 7.13 -6.52
CA LEU A 51 1.68 6.61 -5.42
C LEU A 51 2.96 7.43 -5.21
N GLU A 52 3.54 8.02 -6.25
CA GLU A 52 4.69 8.93 -6.12
C GLU A 52 4.28 10.25 -5.44
N LYS A 53 3.13 10.83 -5.83
CA LYS A 53 2.65 12.10 -5.26
C LYS A 53 2.13 11.93 -3.82
N PHE A 54 1.31 10.91 -3.58
CA PHE A 54 0.61 10.74 -2.31
C PHE A 54 1.28 9.71 -1.39
N GLY A 55 2.11 8.81 -1.89
CA GLY A 55 2.86 7.81 -1.11
C GLY A 55 2.05 6.56 -0.71
N SER A 56 0.73 6.65 -0.58
CA SER A 56 -0.13 5.51 -0.25
C SER A 56 -1.58 5.74 -0.67
N VAL A 57 -2.34 4.66 -0.89
CA VAL A 57 -3.78 4.73 -1.21
C VAL A 57 -4.58 5.42 -0.11
N GLU A 58 -4.20 5.24 1.16
CA GLU A 58 -4.83 5.92 2.30
C GLU A 58 -4.70 7.45 2.21
N ARG A 59 -3.59 7.94 1.67
CA ARG A 59 -3.37 9.37 1.47
C ARG A 59 -4.10 9.88 0.22
N VAL A 60 -4.23 9.04 -0.82
CA VAL A 60 -5.09 9.35 -1.98
C VAL A 60 -6.55 9.53 -1.54
N LYS A 61 -7.07 8.65 -0.68
CA LYS A 61 -8.43 8.75 -0.10
C LYS A 61 -8.69 10.07 0.64
N LYS A 62 -7.65 10.67 1.22
CA LYS A 62 -7.72 11.92 1.99
C LYS A 62 -7.46 13.17 1.13
N ALA A 63 -6.98 12.99 -0.09
CA ALA A 63 -6.73 14.09 -1.00
C ALA A 63 -8.04 14.61 -1.59
N THR A 64 -8.03 15.85 -2.01
CA THR A 64 -9.13 16.47 -2.75
C THR A 64 -9.09 16.07 -4.23
N ALA A 65 -10.25 16.10 -4.90
CA ALA A 65 -10.32 15.85 -6.34
C ALA A 65 -9.40 16.79 -7.14
N LYS A 66 -9.22 18.03 -6.68
CA LYS A 66 -8.32 19.02 -7.30
C LYS A 66 -6.85 18.59 -7.21
N GLU A 67 -6.39 18.18 -6.04
CA GLU A 67 -5.00 17.73 -5.84
C GLU A 67 -4.67 16.49 -6.68
N ILE A 68 -5.65 15.61 -6.88
CA ILE A 68 -5.52 14.44 -7.74
C ILE A 68 -5.51 14.86 -9.23
N ALA A 69 -6.36 15.81 -9.62
CA ALA A 69 -6.44 16.33 -10.99
C ALA A 69 -5.22 17.15 -11.44
N GLU A 70 -4.40 17.64 -10.49
CA GLU A 70 -3.11 18.24 -10.79
C GLU A 70 -2.11 17.25 -11.42
N ILE A 71 -2.33 15.93 -11.28
CA ILE A 71 -1.47 14.93 -11.89
C ILE A 71 -1.69 14.93 -13.41
N PRO A 72 -0.63 15.09 -14.22
CA PRO A 72 -0.76 15.07 -15.67
C PRO A 72 -1.44 13.78 -16.17
N GLY A 73 -2.52 13.95 -16.92
CA GLY A 73 -3.31 12.84 -17.47
C GLY A 73 -4.44 12.32 -16.57
N ILE A 74 -4.72 12.99 -15.44
CA ILE A 74 -5.92 12.77 -14.63
C ILE A 74 -6.80 14.02 -14.74
N SER A 75 -8.00 13.87 -15.32
CA SER A 75 -8.98 14.95 -15.34
C SER A 75 -9.72 15.04 -14.01
N GLU A 76 -10.36 16.18 -13.73
CA GLU A 76 -11.17 16.37 -12.52
C GLU A 76 -12.28 15.33 -12.40
N LYS A 77 -12.94 14.99 -13.52
CA LYS A 77 -13.91 13.89 -13.57
C LYS A 77 -13.30 12.53 -13.19
N SER A 78 -12.09 12.24 -13.68
CA SER A 78 -11.39 11.01 -13.32
C SER A 78 -10.95 11.01 -11.85
N ALA A 79 -10.56 12.16 -11.31
CA ALA A 79 -10.17 12.32 -9.92
C ALA A 79 -11.35 12.05 -8.97
N VAL A 80 -12.53 12.59 -9.28
CA VAL A 80 -13.76 12.31 -8.53
C VAL A 80 -14.09 10.82 -8.58
N ALA A 81 -14.08 10.20 -9.76
CA ALA A 81 -14.36 8.76 -9.90
C ALA A 81 -13.38 7.89 -9.10
N ILE A 82 -12.10 8.29 -9.03
CA ILE A 82 -11.10 7.61 -8.20
C ILE A 82 -11.45 7.72 -6.72
N LEU A 83 -11.83 8.91 -6.23
CA LEU A 83 -12.20 9.12 -4.84
C LEU A 83 -13.51 8.39 -4.47
N GLU A 84 -14.50 8.38 -5.36
CA GLU A 84 -15.75 7.65 -5.19
C GLU A 84 -15.49 6.14 -5.10
N TRP A 85 -14.65 5.59 -5.97
CA TRP A 85 -14.30 4.16 -5.93
C TRP A 85 -13.52 3.79 -4.67
N LEU A 86 -12.67 4.70 -4.17
CA LEU A 86 -11.88 4.48 -2.98
C LEU A 86 -12.61 4.81 -1.67
N SER A 87 -13.83 5.35 -1.69
CA SER A 87 -14.61 5.60 -0.47
C SER A 87 -15.07 4.29 0.15
#